data_AF-A0A2H9VUC0-F1
#
_entry.id   AF-A0A2H9VUC0-F1
#
_cell.length_a   1.000
_cell.length_b   1.000
_cell.length_c   1.000
_cell.angle_alpha   90.00
_cell.angle_beta   90.00
_cell.angle_gamma   90.00
#
_symmetry.space_group_name_H-M   'P 1'
#
loop_
_entity.id
_entity.type
_entity.pdbx_description
1 polymer ?
#
loop_
_entity_poly.entity_id
_entity_poly.type
_entity_poly.pdbx_seq_one_letter_code
_entity_poly.pdbx_strand_id
1 'polypeptide(L)'
;MRNMCFSLLITVLVLGACQQRTPQNKKVDDTATAMNKSFSSKSFTAPESWRWRSENQRQEFTIKILKLTEDSLLAQYCAVYNNGQKLDCDFNENANIKAAFDPGRKIYTGKFKSFFNSGYGICSIKLTDNSLVWEIVKIPTGTYYAPEKCILNRLQNSRQLNKAQQTDSIMNASDILPLNYDNFSKKVKMSTSTEEYIKNNFNEHYQLSVDASAKLPSNGDFQLYLINNVSGDSDLLYLVTFKGTRFIDGLEIANSNGAETEQTVFSMDRSYKISLFTQDENTKILTATYQLNNTGKFVRKN
;
A
#
# COMPACT_ATOMS: atom_id res chain seq x y z
N MET A 1 58.36 12.59 -57.67
CA MET A 1 58.07 14.01 -57.97
C MET A 1 57.17 14.50 -56.83
N ARG A 2 57.70 14.95 -55.68
CA ARG A 2 58.42 16.21 -55.39
C ARG A 2 57.57 17.46 -55.69
N ASN A 3 57.39 18.25 -54.62
CA ASN A 3 57.35 19.72 -54.60
C ASN A 3 56.10 20.38 -55.21
N MET A 4 55.62 21.57 -54.84
CA MET A 4 55.98 22.63 -53.87
C MET A 4 54.75 23.58 -53.87
N CYS A 5 54.27 24.09 -52.74
CA CYS A 5 54.64 25.38 -52.11
C CYS A 5 53.96 26.63 -52.74
N PHE A 6 53.24 27.40 -51.91
CA PHE A 6 53.34 28.85 -51.63
C PHE A 6 52.07 29.25 -50.85
N SER A 7 52.12 29.54 -49.54
CA SER A 7 52.61 30.74 -48.84
C SER A 7 51.54 31.85 -48.72
N LEU A 8 51.06 32.12 -47.50
CA LEU A 8 51.02 33.45 -46.84
C LEU A 8 50.39 33.28 -45.44
N LEU A 9 51.10 33.35 -44.30
CA LEU A 9 51.69 34.48 -43.55
C LEU A 9 50.70 35.27 -42.67
N ILE A 10 51.16 35.56 -41.44
CA ILE A 10 50.78 36.61 -40.47
C ILE A 10 49.95 36.11 -39.25
N THR A 11 50.22 36.40 -37.96
CA THR A 11 51.36 36.91 -37.15
C THR A 11 50.94 36.84 -35.67
N VAL A 12 51.68 36.08 -34.85
CA VAL A 12 52.28 36.39 -33.52
C VAL A 12 51.51 37.15 -32.41
N LEU A 13 51.50 36.58 -31.19
CA LEU A 13 51.77 37.24 -29.89
C LEU A 13 51.88 36.14 -28.80
N VAL A 14 53.08 35.57 -28.59
CA VAL A 14 54.11 35.85 -27.56
C VAL A 14 53.66 35.59 -26.11
N LEU A 15 54.24 34.51 -25.58
CA LEU A 15 54.34 34.10 -24.18
C LEU A 15 55.15 35.11 -23.36
N GLY A 16 54.68 35.41 -22.14
CA GLY A 16 55.48 36.00 -21.08
C GLY A 16 55.44 35.10 -19.84
N ALA A 17 56.54 34.43 -19.54
CA ALA A 17 56.77 33.73 -18.28
C ALA A 17 57.59 34.65 -17.35
N CYS A 18 57.20 34.74 -16.07
CA CYS A 18 58.07 35.24 -15.00
C CYS A 18 57.82 34.50 -13.68
N GLN A 19 58.77 33.61 -13.40
CA GLN A 19 59.49 33.36 -12.14
C GLN A 19 58.77 33.26 -10.78
N GLN A 20 59.11 32.13 -10.16
CA GLN A 20 58.98 31.77 -8.76
C GLN A 20 59.63 32.77 -7.79
N ARG A 21 58.99 33.00 -6.64
CA ARG A 21 59.65 33.25 -5.35
C ARG A 21 58.86 32.57 -4.23
N THR A 22 59.47 31.60 -3.58
CA THR A 22 59.15 31.17 -2.21
C THR A 22 59.95 32.02 -1.21
N PRO A 23 59.38 32.25 -0.02
CA PRO A 23 60.15 32.13 1.21
C PRO A 23 59.45 31.24 2.24
N GLN A 24 60.28 30.51 3.00
CA GLN A 24 59.89 29.62 4.09
C GLN A 24 59.48 30.34 5.39
N ASN A 25 58.58 29.64 6.12
CA ASN A 25 58.40 29.53 7.57
C ASN A 25 57.87 30.71 8.41
N LYS A 26 56.65 30.50 8.94
CA LYS A 26 56.37 30.55 10.39
C LYS A 26 55.19 29.60 10.72
N LYS A 27 55.42 28.72 11.69
CA LYS A 27 54.43 27.88 12.39
C LYS A 27 53.72 28.74 13.44
N VAL A 28 52.43 28.51 13.68
CA VAL A 28 51.74 28.39 14.99
C VAL A 28 50.22 28.23 14.72
N ASP A 29 49.62 27.30 15.45
CA ASP A 29 48.23 26.84 15.45
C ASP A 29 47.17 27.94 15.61
N ASP A 30 45.99 27.79 15.01
CA ASP A 30 44.84 27.16 15.69
C ASP A 30 43.51 27.29 14.91
N THR A 31 42.76 26.19 14.92
CA THR A 31 41.29 26.08 14.77
C THR A 31 40.59 26.52 13.48
N ALA A 32 40.13 25.49 12.76
CA ALA A 32 39.07 25.52 11.78
C ALA A 32 37.73 25.99 12.36
N THR A 33 36.95 26.78 11.61
CA THR A 33 35.48 26.65 11.57
C THR A 33 34.96 27.22 10.24
N ALA A 34 34.86 26.36 9.22
CA ALA A 34 33.97 26.58 8.09
C ALA A 34 32.55 26.15 8.51
N MET A 35 31.65 27.10 8.75
CA MET A 35 30.22 26.82 8.90
C MET A 35 29.57 26.65 7.52
N ASN A 36 29.83 25.51 6.88
CA ASN A 36 28.88 24.95 5.92
C ASN A 36 27.78 24.27 6.73
N LYS A 37 26.62 24.92 6.88
CA LYS A 37 25.38 24.23 7.26
C LYS A 37 24.97 23.34 6.08
N SER A 38 25.63 22.18 6.03
CA SER A 38 25.20 21.00 5.30
C SER A 38 23.76 20.71 5.70
N PHE A 39 22.84 20.87 4.75
CA PHE A 39 21.53 20.26 4.84
C PHE A 39 21.81 18.76 4.89
N SER A 40 21.58 18.16 6.06
CA SER A 40 21.78 16.73 6.27
C SER A 40 20.88 16.01 5.27
N SER A 41 21.49 15.50 4.21
CA SER A 41 20.88 14.53 3.32
C SER A 41 20.65 13.28 4.16
N LYS A 42 19.46 13.21 4.79
CA LYS A 42 18.96 11.96 5.35
C LYS A 42 18.96 10.97 4.20
N SER A 43 19.94 10.06 4.20
CA SER A 43 19.95 8.92 3.31
C SER A 43 18.65 8.15 3.54
N PHE A 44 17.83 8.07 2.49
CA PHE A 44 16.55 7.40 2.52
C PHE A 44 16.76 5.93 2.89
N THR A 45 16.37 5.57 4.12
CA THR A 45 16.54 4.22 4.66
C THR A 45 15.16 3.56 4.68
N ALA A 46 14.94 2.66 3.72
CA ALA A 46 13.70 1.90 3.46
C ALA A 46 12.45 2.73 3.04
N PRO A 47 11.54 2.14 2.23
CA PRO A 47 10.29 2.79 1.87
C PRO A 47 9.47 3.11 3.11
N GLU A 48 9.18 4.40 3.30
CA GLU A 48 8.45 4.90 4.45
C GLU A 48 6.95 4.83 4.19
N SER A 49 6.20 4.12 5.04
CA SER A 49 4.76 3.96 4.90
C SER A 49 4.00 4.83 5.90
N TRP A 50 2.90 5.41 5.45
CA TRP A 50 2.04 6.30 6.21
C TRP A 50 0.60 5.79 6.14
N ARG A 51 -0.17 5.96 7.22
CA ARG A 51 -1.55 5.46 7.31
C ARG A 51 -2.49 6.47 7.95
N TRP A 52 -3.65 6.62 7.35
CA TRP A 52 -4.83 7.26 7.93
C TRP A 52 -5.98 6.26 7.97
N ARG A 53 -6.85 6.42 8.96
CA ARG A 53 -8.11 5.70 9.07
C ARG A 53 -9.21 6.68 9.45
N SER A 54 -10.33 6.60 8.76
CA SER A 54 -11.55 7.35 9.10
C SER A 54 -12.06 7.02 10.52
N GLU A 55 -12.78 7.96 11.14
CA GLU A 55 -13.33 7.80 12.50
C GLU A 55 -14.25 6.58 12.62
N ASN A 56 -15.10 6.35 11.63
CA ASN A 56 -15.97 5.19 11.55
C ASN A 56 -15.24 3.90 11.15
N GLN A 57 -13.93 3.98 10.90
CA GLN A 57 -13.04 2.87 10.55
C GLN A 57 -13.34 2.17 9.23
N ARG A 58 -14.27 2.73 8.42
CA ARG A 58 -14.73 2.16 7.14
C ARG A 58 -13.82 2.48 5.97
N GLN A 59 -12.99 3.48 6.12
CA GLN A 59 -12.00 3.90 5.13
C GLN A 59 -10.60 3.88 5.75
N GLU A 60 -9.65 3.40 4.96
CA GLU A 60 -8.23 3.44 5.25
C GLU A 60 -7.50 3.96 4.02
N PHE A 61 -6.50 4.79 4.26
CA PHE A 61 -5.66 5.35 3.21
C PHE A 61 -4.21 5.22 3.63
N THR A 62 -3.39 4.63 2.76
CA THR A 62 -1.96 4.51 2.98
C THR A 62 -1.18 5.17 1.87
N ILE A 63 -0.03 5.72 2.21
CA ILE A 63 0.96 6.21 1.25
C ILE A 63 2.29 5.55 1.58
N LYS A 64 2.85 4.82 0.62
CA LYS A 64 4.21 4.28 0.67
C LYS A 64 5.10 5.17 -0.19
N ILE A 65 6.05 5.86 0.44
CA ILE A 65 7.07 6.63 -0.27
C ILE A 65 8.07 5.63 -0.84
N LEU A 66 8.18 5.59 -2.17
CA LEU A 66 9.10 4.70 -2.89
C LEU A 66 10.45 5.38 -3.13
N LYS A 67 10.41 6.70 -3.41
CA LYS A 67 11.61 7.53 -3.57
C LYS A 67 11.32 8.95 -3.11
N LEU A 68 12.23 9.52 -2.32
CA LEU A 68 12.20 10.90 -1.88
C LEU A 68 13.53 11.57 -2.20
N THR A 69 13.49 12.71 -2.90
CA THR A 69 14.64 13.59 -3.15
C THR A 69 14.30 15.01 -2.74
N GLU A 70 15.28 15.91 -2.80
CA GLU A 70 15.07 17.34 -2.51
C GLU A 70 13.98 17.94 -3.42
N ASP A 71 13.95 17.55 -4.69
CA ASP A 71 13.04 18.13 -5.69
C ASP A 71 11.81 17.27 -6.01
N SER A 72 11.78 16.00 -5.61
CA SER A 72 10.75 15.07 -6.09
C SER A 72 10.34 13.99 -5.09
N LEU A 73 9.08 13.57 -5.21
CA LEU A 73 8.48 12.48 -4.46
C LEU A 73 7.80 11.51 -5.44
N LEU A 74 8.21 10.24 -5.37
CA LEU A 74 7.50 9.12 -5.98
C LEU A 74 6.92 8.26 -4.87
N ALA A 75 5.61 8.04 -4.95
CA ALA A 75 4.90 7.26 -3.96
C ALA A 75 3.80 6.44 -4.60
N GLN A 76 3.32 5.49 -3.82
CA GLN A 76 2.16 4.69 -4.10
C GLN A 76 1.13 4.93 -3.00
N TYR A 77 -0.13 5.12 -3.36
CA TYR A 77 -1.21 5.06 -2.38
C TYR A 77 -2.06 3.81 -2.55
N CYS A 78 -2.70 3.42 -1.45
CA CYS A 78 -3.73 2.41 -1.41
C CYS A 78 -4.92 2.97 -0.62
N ALA A 79 -6.13 2.94 -1.18
CA ALA A 79 -7.35 3.36 -0.48
C ALA A 79 -8.32 2.18 -0.35
N VAL A 80 -8.62 1.82 0.90
CA VAL A 80 -9.67 0.86 1.24
C VAL A 80 -10.93 1.66 1.57
N TYR A 81 -12.03 1.34 0.91
CA TYR A 81 -13.31 2.00 1.13
C TYR A 81 -14.39 0.98 1.52
N ASN A 82 -15.34 1.42 2.33
CA ASN A 82 -16.44 0.58 2.84
C ASN A 82 -15.99 -0.76 3.46
N ASN A 83 -14.95 -0.75 4.30
CA ASN A 83 -14.38 -1.94 4.97
C ASN A 83 -13.85 -3.01 3.99
N GLY A 84 -13.33 -2.59 2.83
CA GLY A 84 -12.76 -3.50 1.84
C GLY A 84 -13.72 -3.91 0.73
N GLN A 85 -14.95 -3.38 0.71
CA GLN A 85 -15.84 -3.58 -0.44
C GLN A 85 -15.35 -2.89 -1.72
N LYS A 86 -14.51 -1.86 -1.58
CA LYS A 86 -13.88 -1.17 -2.70
C LYS A 86 -12.43 -0.89 -2.37
N LEU A 87 -11.57 -1.12 -3.34
CA LEU A 87 -10.13 -1.01 -3.17
C LEU A 87 -9.50 -0.28 -4.35
N ASP A 88 -8.75 0.77 -4.04
CA ASP A 88 -7.99 1.57 -4.98
C ASP A 88 -6.51 1.37 -4.69
N CYS A 89 -5.96 0.28 -5.20
CA CYS A 89 -4.64 -0.20 -4.85
C CYS A 89 -4.00 -0.95 -6.02
N ASP A 90 -2.68 -0.96 -6.06
CA ASP A 90 -1.89 -1.88 -6.87
C ASP A 90 -0.90 -2.54 -5.92
N PHE A 91 -0.67 -3.83 -6.11
CA PHE A 91 0.16 -4.63 -5.21
C PHE A 91 1.54 -4.89 -5.77
N ASN A 92 1.77 -4.52 -7.04
CA ASN A 92 3.11 -4.26 -7.55
C ASN A 92 3.60 -2.91 -7.02
N GLU A 93 4.91 -2.69 -6.84
CA GLU A 93 5.47 -1.40 -6.37
C GLU A 93 5.40 -0.30 -7.45
N ASN A 94 4.21 -0.10 -8.02
CA ASN A 94 3.94 0.86 -9.07
C ASN A 94 3.56 2.21 -8.46
N ALA A 95 4.41 3.20 -8.70
CA ALA A 95 4.14 4.57 -8.28
C ALA A 95 2.93 5.14 -9.02
N ASN A 96 1.87 5.46 -8.29
CA ASN A 96 0.71 6.20 -8.80
C ASN A 96 0.67 7.66 -8.33
N ILE A 97 1.70 8.12 -7.62
CA ILE A 97 1.92 9.52 -7.26
C ILE A 97 3.30 9.97 -7.76
N LYS A 98 3.32 11.10 -8.46
CA LYS A 98 4.55 11.81 -8.86
C LYS A 98 4.40 13.29 -8.54
N ALA A 99 5.20 13.80 -7.61
CA ALA A 99 5.11 15.17 -7.13
C ALA A 99 6.47 15.88 -7.12
N ALA A 100 6.46 17.17 -7.43
CA ALA A 100 7.63 18.05 -7.38
C ALA A 100 7.55 18.91 -6.11
N PHE A 101 8.70 19.20 -5.50
CA PHE A 101 8.77 20.05 -4.32
C PHE A 101 8.59 21.53 -4.70
N ASP A 102 7.72 22.23 -3.97
CA ASP A 102 7.56 23.67 -4.02
C ASP A 102 8.26 24.28 -2.79
N PRO A 103 9.44 24.92 -2.94
CA PRO A 103 10.18 25.51 -1.82
C PRO A 103 9.45 26.66 -1.14
N GLY A 104 8.64 27.42 -1.88
CA GLY A 104 7.91 28.58 -1.36
C GLY A 104 6.79 28.16 -0.41
N ARG A 105 6.16 27.02 -0.69
CA ARG A 105 5.06 26.47 0.14
C ARG A 105 5.52 25.35 1.08
N LYS A 106 6.73 24.80 0.88
CA LYS A 106 7.26 23.63 1.58
C LYS A 106 6.32 22.42 1.47
N ILE A 107 5.79 22.17 0.27
CA ILE A 107 4.89 21.05 -0.05
C ILE A 107 5.31 20.39 -1.35
N TYR A 108 5.06 19.09 -1.48
CA TYR A 108 5.13 18.40 -2.77
C TYR A 108 3.79 18.52 -3.46
N THR A 109 3.76 18.93 -4.74
CA THR A 109 2.53 18.99 -5.55
C THR A 109 2.73 18.22 -6.84
N GLY A 110 1.74 17.42 -7.24
CA GLY A 110 1.82 16.75 -8.52
C GLY A 110 0.68 15.79 -8.81
N LYS A 111 0.90 14.92 -9.79
CA LYS A 111 -0.15 14.06 -10.33
C LYS A 111 -0.31 12.81 -9.49
N PHE A 112 -1.56 12.41 -9.30
CA PHE A 112 -1.90 11.07 -8.83
C PHE A 112 -2.91 10.40 -9.78
N LYS A 113 -2.96 9.07 -9.77
CA LYS A 113 -3.92 8.28 -10.55
C LYS A 113 -4.51 7.17 -9.69
N SER A 114 -5.83 6.98 -9.75
CA SER A 114 -6.50 5.81 -9.19
C SER A 114 -6.17 4.55 -9.99
N PHE A 115 -6.11 3.43 -9.28
CA PHE A 115 -6.04 2.10 -9.87
C PHE A 115 -7.42 1.56 -10.27
N PHE A 116 -8.51 2.23 -9.87
CA PHE A 116 -9.87 1.77 -10.14
C PHE A 116 -10.30 2.08 -11.59
N ASN A 117 -10.47 3.35 -11.97
CA ASN A 117 -10.62 3.75 -13.38
C ASN A 117 -10.59 5.28 -13.54
N SER A 118 -9.60 5.96 -12.95
CA SER A 118 -9.54 7.43 -13.01
C SER A 118 -8.53 7.96 -14.03
N GLY A 119 -8.83 9.14 -14.55
CA GLY A 119 -7.83 10.05 -15.12
C GLY A 119 -6.90 10.60 -14.03
N TYR A 120 -6.00 11.51 -14.42
CA TYR A 120 -5.05 12.11 -13.49
C TYR A 120 -5.70 13.22 -12.65
N GLY A 121 -5.50 13.16 -11.34
CA GLY A 121 -5.78 14.24 -10.39
C GLY A 121 -4.51 15.01 -10.03
N ILE A 122 -4.64 16.08 -9.27
CA ILE A 122 -3.52 16.79 -8.65
C ILE A 122 -3.66 16.68 -7.14
N CYS A 123 -2.59 16.30 -6.46
CA CYS A 123 -2.50 16.21 -5.02
C CYS A 123 -1.42 17.14 -4.48
N SER A 124 -1.53 17.48 -3.20
CA SER A 124 -0.45 18.05 -2.41
C SER A 124 -0.13 17.15 -1.22
N ILE A 125 1.16 17.04 -0.92
CA ILE A 125 1.71 16.25 0.17
C ILE A 125 2.62 17.15 1.00
N LYS A 126 2.27 17.36 2.26
CA LYS A 126 3.13 18.05 3.22
C LYS A 126 3.69 17.04 4.21
N LEU A 127 5.00 16.86 4.20
CA LEU A 127 5.72 16.02 5.15
C LEU A 127 6.14 16.84 6.37
N THR A 128 5.92 16.26 7.54
CA THR A 128 6.48 16.70 8.83
C THR A 128 7.14 15.50 9.51
N ASP A 129 7.80 15.69 10.64
CA ASP A 129 8.49 14.60 11.34
C ASP A 129 7.54 13.44 11.70
N ASN A 130 6.29 13.76 12.07
CA ASN A 130 5.33 12.78 12.61
C ASN A 130 4.08 12.58 11.75
N SER A 131 3.87 13.41 10.73
CA SER A 131 2.65 13.34 9.92
C SER A 131 2.88 13.66 8.46
N LEU A 132 2.07 13.06 7.60
CA LEU A 132 1.94 13.37 6.19
C LEU A 132 0.52 13.93 5.98
N VAL A 133 0.42 15.17 5.52
CA VAL A 133 -0.87 15.76 5.15
C VAL A 133 -1.08 15.54 3.66
N TRP A 134 -2.17 14.86 3.33
CA TRP A 134 -2.63 14.63 1.96
C TRP A 134 -3.82 15.52 1.66
N GLU A 135 -3.86 16.10 0.45
CA GLU A 135 -5.00 16.86 -0.05
C GLU A 135 -5.10 16.76 -1.58
N ILE A 136 -6.30 16.50 -2.09
CA ILE A 136 -6.62 16.57 -3.52
C ILE A 136 -6.84 18.04 -3.89
N VAL A 137 -5.94 18.58 -4.71
CA VAL A 137 -6.00 19.95 -5.24
C VAL A 137 -6.87 20.01 -6.49
N LYS A 138 -6.84 18.96 -7.31
CA LYS A 138 -7.69 18.80 -8.49
C LYS A 138 -8.23 17.38 -8.54
N ILE A 139 -9.56 17.27 -8.52
CA ILE A 139 -10.29 16.02 -8.61
C ILE A 139 -9.98 15.33 -9.96
N PRO A 140 -9.63 14.03 -9.97
CA PRO A 140 -9.46 13.26 -11.20
C PRO A 140 -10.82 13.00 -11.86
N THR A 141 -10.85 12.85 -13.18
CA THR A 141 -12.04 12.34 -13.87
C THR A 141 -12.21 10.84 -13.59
N GLY A 142 -13.44 10.34 -13.50
CA GLY A 142 -13.71 8.91 -13.22
C GLY A 142 -13.74 8.59 -11.73
N THR A 143 -13.73 7.30 -11.40
CA THR A 143 -13.91 6.80 -10.03
C THR A 143 -12.58 6.67 -9.31
N TYR A 144 -12.52 7.15 -8.06
CA TYR A 144 -11.39 7.06 -7.16
C TYR A 144 -11.88 6.93 -5.72
N TYR A 145 -11.05 6.37 -4.83
CA TYR A 145 -11.41 6.20 -3.41
C TYR A 145 -10.44 6.86 -2.43
N ALA A 146 -9.42 7.57 -2.93
CA ALA A 146 -8.56 8.41 -2.11
C ALA A 146 -9.39 9.50 -1.40
N PRO A 147 -9.19 9.76 -0.09
CA PRO A 147 -9.88 10.83 0.62
C PRO A 147 -9.49 12.20 0.07
N GLU A 148 -10.42 13.16 0.09
CA GLU A 148 -10.13 14.53 -0.37
C GLU A 148 -9.03 15.19 0.46
N LYS A 149 -9.04 14.96 1.78
CA LYS A 149 -8.04 15.49 2.71
C LYS A 149 -7.91 14.58 3.91
N CYS A 150 -6.68 14.27 4.31
CA CYS A 150 -6.43 13.54 5.56
C CYS A 150 -5.01 13.78 6.10
N ILE A 151 -4.81 13.43 7.37
CA ILE A 151 -3.52 13.45 8.04
C ILE A 151 -3.13 12.01 8.36
N LEU A 152 -2.07 11.53 7.73
CA LEU A 152 -1.54 10.19 7.91
C LEU A 152 -0.43 10.21 8.97
N ASN A 153 -0.37 9.16 9.77
CA ASN A 153 0.69 8.93 10.74
C ASN A 153 1.69 7.90 10.21
N ARG A 154 2.96 8.04 10.60
CA ARG A 154 4.04 7.14 10.19
C ARG A 154 3.76 5.72 10.70
N LEU A 155 3.75 4.73 9.81
CA LEU A 155 3.75 3.31 10.20
C LEU A 155 5.15 3.00 10.72
N GLN A 156 5.29 2.85 12.04
CA GLN A 156 6.54 2.38 12.61
C GLN A 156 6.77 0.94 12.16
N ASN A 157 7.91 0.67 11.53
CA ASN A 157 8.34 -0.69 11.19
C ASN A 157 8.25 -1.56 12.45
N SER A 158 7.50 -2.65 12.37
CA SER A 158 7.15 -3.59 13.44
C SER A 158 8.33 -4.42 13.95
N ARG A 159 9.45 -3.78 14.28
CA ARG A 159 10.56 -4.40 15.02
C ARG A 159 10.63 -3.97 16.49
N GLN A 160 9.82 -3.00 16.93
CA GLN A 160 9.73 -2.61 18.35
C GLN A 160 8.29 -2.27 18.80
N LEU A 161 7.33 -3.14 18.47
CA LEU A 161 6.00 -3.15 19.11
C LEU A 161 5.67 -4.53 19.68
N ASN A 162 6.67 -5.18 20.29
CA ASN A 162 6.44 -6.27 21.24
C ASN A 162 6.55 -5.67 22.63
N LYS A 163 5.39 -5.50 23.30
CA LYS A 163 5.15 -4.93 24.66
C LYS A 163 4.45 -3.56 24.68
N ALA A 164 3.35 -3.43 23.94
CA ALA A 164 2.22 -2.63 24.42
C ALA A 164 0.94 -3.21 23.81
N GLN A 165 0.33 -4.13 24.55
CA GLN A 165 -1.05 -4.57 24.39
C GLN A 165 -1.44 -5.03 22.97
N GLN A 166 -0.93 -6.20 22.59
CA GLN A 166 -1.74 -7.16 21.84
C GLN A 166 -2.81 -7.70 22.82
N THR A 167 -3.80 -6.88 23.13
CA THR A 167 -5.12 -7.44 23.40
C THR A 167 -5.65 -7.83 22.04
N ASP A 168 -5.38 -9.08 21.63
CA ASP A 168 -6.29 -9.81 20.77
C ASP A 168 -7.64 -9.71 21.50
N SER A 169 -8.46 -8.71 21.15
CA SER A 169 -9.84 -8.68 21.61
C SER A 169 -10.43 -9.96 21.05
N ILE A 170 -10.64 -10.95 21.91
CA ILE A 170 -11.36 -12.17 21.58
C ILE A 170 -12.73 -11.68 21.10
N MET A 171 -12.91 -11.54 19.79
CA MET A 171 -14.20 -11.19 19.23
C MET A 171 -15.08 -12.40 19.50
N ASN A 172 -16.11 -12.23 20.32
CA ASN A 172 -17.00 -13.33 20.64
C ASN A 172 -17.70 -13.79 19.36
N ALA A 173 -17.82 -15.10 19.17
CA ALA A 173 -18.49 -15.67 18.01
C ALA A 173 -19.93 -15.13 17.85
N SER A 174 -20.59 -14.75 18.95
CA SER A 174 -21.92 -14.12 18.96
C SER A 174 -21.99 -12.77 18.26
N ASP A 175 -20.89 -12.03 18.25
CA ASP A 175 -20.83 -10.64 17.77
C ASP A 175 -20.60 -10.61 16.25
N ILE A 176 -19.90 -11.62 15.73
CA ILE A 176 -19.61 -11.78 14.31
C ILE A 176 -20.66 -12.66 13.61
N LEU A 177 -21.04 -13.79 14.21
CA LEU A 177 -21.93 -14.76 13.58
C LEU A 177 -23.40 -14.56 14.01
N PRO A 178 -24.36 -14.64 13.07
CA PRO A 178 -24.21 -15.02 11.66
C PRO A 178 -23.61 -13.89 10.81
N LEU A 179 -22.81 -14.29 9.82
CA LEU A 179 -22.10 -13.42 8.89
C LEU A 179 -22.63 -13.67 7.47
N ASN A 180 -22.85 -12.66 6.65
CA ASN A 180 -23.25 -12.84 5.26
C ASN A 180 -22.69 -11.70 4.39
N TYR A 181 -22.86 -11.83 3.08
CA TYR A 181 -22.37 -10.84 2.12
C TYR A 181 -22.85 -9.41 2.40
N ASP A 182 -24.07 -9.22 2.89
CA ASP A 182 -24.64 -7.88 3.14
C ASP A 182 -24.13 -7.25 4.45
N ASN A 183 -23.75 -8.07 5.44
CA ASN A 183 -23.42 -7.62 6.78
C ASN A 183 -21.94 -7.76 7.15
N PHE A 184 -21.12 -8.48 6.38
CA PHE A 184 -19.75 -8.78 6.80
C PHE A 184 -18.94 -7.50 6.98
N SER A 185 -19.08 -6.56 6.06
CA SER A 185 -18.42 -5.26 6.14
C SER A 185 -18.81 -4.46 7.39
N LYS A 186 -19.97 -4.70 8.00
CA LYS A 186 -20.39 -4.03 9.25
C LYS A 186 -19.82 -4.72 10.49
N LYS A 187 -19.63 -6.04 10.43
CA LYS A 187 -19.26 -6.88 11.57
C LYS A 187 -17.76 -7.20 11.64
N VAL A 188 -17.08 -7.18 10.50
CA VAL A 188 -15.70 -7.61 10.35
C VAL A 188 -14.87 -6.42 9.88
N LYS A 189 -13.78 -6.15 10.62
CA LYS A 189 -12.84 -5.08 10.30
C LYS A 189 -11.65 -5.68 9.56
N MET A 190 -11.63 -5.51 8.25
CA MET A 190 -10.51 -5.92 7.40
C MET A 190 -9.29 -5.03 7.63
N SER A 191 -8.10 -5.61 7.45
CA SER A 191 -6.79 -4.96 7.59
C SER A 191 -5.91 -5.26 6.38
N THR A 192 -5.23 -4.24 5.86
CA THR A 192 -4.22 -4.37 4.77
C THR A 192 -2.88 -4.93 5.29
N SER A 193 -2.66 -4.81 6.60
CA SER A 193 -1.49 -5.35 7.29
C SER A 193 -1.72 -6.83 7.62
N THR A 194 -1.67 -7.67 6.60
CA THR A 194 -1.75 -9.14 6.72
C THR A 194 -0.36 -9.74 6.95
N GLU A 195 -0.29 -10.75 7.82
CA GLU A 195 0.95 -11.48 8.12
C GLU A 195 1.52 -12.18 6.87
N GLU A 196 2.85 -12.19 6.74
CA GLU A 196 3.54 -12.62 5.52
C GLU A 196 3.28 -14.10 5.17
N TYR A 197 3.19 -14.99 6.18
CA TYR A 197 2.90 -16.40 5.91
C TYR A 197 1.50 -16.58 5.31
N ILE A 198 0.52 -15.77 5.69
CA ILE A 198 -0.84 -15.84 5.12
C ILE A 198 -0.78 -15.46 3.64
N LYS A 199 -0.06 -14.38 3.31
CA LYS A 199 0.12 -13.91 1.93
C LYS A 199 0.79 -15.00 1.07
N ASN A 200 1.88 -15.57 1.56
CA ASN A 200 2.67 -16.55 0.82
C ASN A 200 1.88 -17.85 0.59
N ASN A 201 1.24 -18.39 1.63
CA ASN A 201 0.43 -19.61 1.50
C ASN A 201 -0.78 -19.38 0.58
N PHE A 202 -1.47 -18.24 0.71
CA PHE A 202 -2.63 -17.94 -0.13
C PHE A 202 -2.22 -17.83 -1.61
N ASN A 203 -1.11 -17.15 -1.89
CA ASN A 203 -0.57 -17.06 -3.26
C ASN A 203 -0.12 -18.43 -3.80
N GLU A 204 0.50 -19.27 -2.98
CA GLU A 204 0.90 -20.63 -3.41
C GLU A 204 -0.31 -21.50 -3.80
N HIS A 205 -1.40 -21.41 -3.04
CA HIS A 205 -2.59 -22.23 -3.26
C HIS A 205 -3.53 -21.68 -4.34
N TYR A 206 -3.70 -20.36 -4.42
CA TYR A 206 -4.70 -19.73 -5.30
C TYR A 206 -4.09 -18.93 -6.45
N GLN A 207 -2.77 -18.66 -6.44
CA GLN A 207 -2.10 -17.76 -7.38
C GLN A 207 -2.68 -16.34 -7.36
N LEU A 208 -3.12 -15.89 -6.18
CA LEU A 208 -3.74 -14.60 -5.91
C LEU A 208 -3.04 -13.86 -4.77
N SER A 209 -3.10 -12.53 -4.77
CA SER A 209 -2.63 -11.69 -3.66
C SER A 209 -3.63 -11.65 -2.50
N VAL A 210 -3.17 -11.30 -1.31
CA VAL A 210 -4.04 -10.95 -0.18
C VAL A 210 -4.02 -9.46 0.03
N ASP A 211 -5.15 -8.83 -0.23
CA ASP A 211 -5.26 -7.37 -0.23
C ASP A 211 -5.68 -6.85 1.14
N ALA A 212 -6.64 -7.54 1.74
CA ALA A 212 -7.00 -7.36 3.12
C ALA A 212 -7.39 -8.69 3.76
N SER A 213 -7.19 -8.80 5.06
CA SER A 213 -7.63 -9.95 5.83
C SER A 213 -8.25 -9.54 7.17
N ALA A 214 -9.06 -10.44 7.72
CA ALA A 214 -9.52 -10.36 9.09
C ALA A 214 -9.55 -11.76 9.70
N LYS A 215 -9.05 -11.87 10.93
CA LYS A 215 -9.20 -13.09 11.73
C LYS A 215 -10.65 -13.18 12.22
N LEU A 216 -11.28 -14.33 12.00
CA LEU A 216 -12.62 -14.66 12.47
C LEU A 216 -12.54 -15.59 13.68
N PRO A 217 -13.60 -15.66 14.50
CA PRO A 217 -13.75 -16.70 15.52
C PRO A 217 -13.68 -18.09 14.86
N SER A 218 -13.09 -19.05 15.56
CA SER A 218 -13.04 -20.45 15.14
C SER A 218 -13.63 -21.36 16.21
N ASN A 219 -14.05 -22.55 15.82
CA ASN A 219 -14.64 -23.58 16.71
C ASN A 219 -13.71 -24.78 16.94
N GLY A 220 -12.43 -24.67 16.60
CA GLY A 220 -11.46 -25.76 16.71
C GLY A 220 -10.04 -25.26 16.91
N ASP A 221 -9.09 -26.19 16.91
CA ASP A 221 -7.65 -25.92 17.04
C ASP A 221 -7.04 -25.48 15.70
N PHE A 222 -7.59 -24.38 15.19
CA PHE A 222 -7.17 -23.69 13.98
C PHE A 222 -7.62 -22.22 14.02
N GLN A 223 -7.02 -21.41 13.17
CA GLN A 223 -7.33 -20.01 12.96
C GLN A 223 -8.15 -19.90 11.68
N LEU A 224 -9.23 -19.12 11.71
CA LEU A 224 -10.06 -18.83 10.54
C LEU A 224 -9.81 -17.40 10.09
N TYR A 225 -9.54 -17.19 8.81
CA TYR A 225 -9.39 -15.85 8.24
C TYR A 225 -10.38 -15.65 7.10
N LEU A 226 -10.93 -14.45 7.03
CA LEU A 226 -11.56 -13.89 5.84
C LEU A 226 -10.47 -13.17 5.05
N ILE A 227 -10.26 -13.57 3.81
CA ILE A 227 -9.33 -12.95 2.87
C ILE A 227 -10.13 -12.26 1.77
N ASN A 228 -9.73 -11.04 1.45
CA ASN A 228 -10.19 -10.33 0.27
C ASN A 228 -9.04 -10.23 -0.74
N ASN A 229 -9.39 -10.49 -1.99
CA ASN A 229 -8.56 -10.26 -3.16
C ASN A 229 -9.39 -9.49 -4.19
N VAL A 230 -8.83 -8.43 -4.74
CA VAL A 230 -9.39 -7.60 -5.79
C VAL A 230 -8.49 -7.78 -7.00
N SER A 231 -9.02 -8.41 -8.03
CA SER A 231 -8.31 -8.70 -9.27
C SER A 231 -9.04 -8.06 -10.43
N GLY A 232 -8.51 -6.94 -10.92
CA GLY A 232 -9.18 -6.12 -11.94
C GLY A 232 -10.51 -5.57 -11.43
N ASP A 233 -11.60 -5.91 -12.14
CA ASP A 233 -12.96 -5.49 -11.78
C ASP A 233 -13.67 -6.49 -10.84
N SER A 234 -12.96 -7.52 -10.37
CA SER A 234 -13.54 -8.59 -9.55
C SER A 234 -13.16 -8.50 -8.08
N ASP A 235 -14.17 -8.50 -7.20
CA ASP A 235 -14.01 -8.56 -5.74
C ASP A 235 -14.22 -10.02 -5.28
N LEU A 236 -13.16 -10.68 -4.86
CA LEU A 236 -13.16 -12.06 -4.36
C LEU A 236 -13.06 -12.09 -2.83
N LEU A 237 -13.81 -13.01 -2.21
CA LEU A 237 -13.72 -13.31 -0.78
C LEU A 237 -13.48 -14.80 -0.55
N TYR A 238 -12.54 -15.10 0.33
CA TYR A 238 -12.18 -16.46 0.73
C TYR A 238 -12.26 -16.61 2.24
N LEU A 239 -12.76 -17.76 2.70
CA LEU A 239 -12.47 -18.26 4.03
C LEU A 239 -11.28 -19.19 3.95
N VAL A 240 -10.27 -19.01 4.80
CA VAL A 240 -9.11 -19.89 4.86
C VAL A 240 -8.78 -20.26 6.29
N THR A 241 -8.24 -21.46 6.49
CA THR A 241 -7.90 -21.97 7.81
C THR A 241 -6.43 -22.30 7.92
N PHE A 242 -5.86 -22.00 9.10
CA PHE A 242 -4.46 -22.24 9.41
C PHE A 242 -4.29 -22.94 10.75
N LYS A 243 -3.29 -23.80 10.87
CA LYS A 243 -2.81 -24.31 12.17
C LYS A 243 -1.37 -23.87 12.35
N GLY A 244 -1.16 -22.86 13.19
CA GLY A 244 0.10 -22.10 13.20
C GLY A 244 0.27 -21.41 11.85
N THR A 245 1.42 -21.63 11.19
CA THR A 245 1.70 -21.09 9.85
C THR A 245 1.28 -22.00 8.70
N ARG A 246 0.76 -23.20 9.01
CA ARG A 246 0.41 -24.21 8.00
C ARG A 246 -1.02 -24.00 7.50
N PHE A 247 -1.19 -23.82 6.19
CA PHE A 247 -2.49 -23.83 5.53
C PHE A 247 -3.20 -25.18 5.69
N ILE A 248 -4.49 -25.16 6.01
CA ILE A 248 -5.31 -26.38 6.14
C ILE A 248 -6.25 -26.52 4.96
N ASP A 249 -7.09 -25.51 4.72
CA ASP A 249 -8.11 -25.52 3.69
C ASP A 249 -8.58 -24.10 3.38
N GLY A 250 -9.28 -23.93 2.25
CA GLY A 250 -9.89 -22.66 1.92
C GLY A 250 -11.04 -22.78 0.93
N LEU A 251 -11.96 -21.82 1.02
CA LEU A 251 -13.22 -21.80 0.30
C LEU A 251 -13.47 -20.39 -0.25
N GLU A 252 -13.64 -20.28 -1.57
CA GLU A 252 -14.19 -19.07 -2.18
C GLU A 252 -15.66 -18.95 -1.76
N ILE A 253 -16.01 -17.80 -1.18
CA ILE A 253 -17.34 -17.54 -0.63
C ILE A 253 -18.03 -16.34 -1.29
N ALA A 254 -17.31 -15.48 -2.00
CA ALA A 254 -17.93 -14.47 -2.84
C ALA A 254 -17.06 -14.12 -4.03
N ASN A 255 -17.72 -13.76 -5.11
CA ASN A 255 -17.11 -13.33 -6.36
C ASN A 255 -18.09 -12.44 -7.10
N SER A 256 -17.73 -11.17 -7.29
CA SER A 256 -18.46 -10.26 -8.18
C SER A 256 -17.62 -10.05 -9.43
N ASN A 257 -18.04 -10.59 -10.58
CA ASN A 257 -17.45 -10.21 -11.85
C ASN A 257 -18.04 -8.86 -12.28
N GLY A 258 -17.24 -7.81 -12.34
CA GLY A 258 -17.71 -6.43 -12.59
C GLY A 258 -18.49 -6.18 -13.90
N ALA A 259 -18.57 -7.17 -14.80
CA ALA A 259 -19.33 -7.12 -16.05
C ALA A 259 -20.56 -8.06 -16.07
N GLU A 260 -20.74 -8.92 -15.08
CA GLU A 260 -21.80 -9.92 -15.04
C GLU A 260 -22.95 -9.48 -14.14
N THR A 261 -24.18 -9.81 -14.54
CA THR A 261 -25.38 -9.54 -13.73
C THR A 261 -25.51 -10.48 -12.53
N GLU A 262 -24.73 -11.56 -12.53
CA GLU A 262 -24.73 -12.60 -11.50
C GLU A 262 -23.44 -12.52 -10.67
N GLN A 263 -23.59 -12.66 -9.36
CA GLN A 263 -22.48 -12.73 -8.42
C GLN A 263 -22.65 -13.89 -7.45
N THR A 264 -21.53 -14.44 -6.99
CA THR A 264 -21.54 -15.40 -5.88
C THR A 264 -21.53 -14.65 -4.56
N VAL A 265 -22.46 -14.98 -3.67
CA VAL A 265 -22.57 -14.42 -2.32
C VAL A 265 -22.71 -15.53 -1.29
N PHE A 266 -22.45 -15.24 -0.02
CA PHE A 266 -22.51 -16.24 1.06
C PHE A 266 -23.39 -15.84 2.25
N SER A 267 -23.72 -16.85 3.04
CA SER A 267 -24.08 -16.74 4.44
C SER A 267 -23.37 -17.81 5.26
N MET A 268 -22.89 -17.45 6.45
CA MET A 268 -22.30 -18.35 7.44
C MET A 268 -23.01 -18.18 8.77
N ASP A 269 -23.56 -19.27 9.30
CA ASP A 269 -24.29 -19.25 10.57
C ASP A 269 -23.38 -19.46 11.80
N ARG A 270 -23.99 -19.47 13.00
CA ARG A 270 -23.27 -19.68 14.27
C ARG A 270 -22.71 -21.09 14.45
N SER A 271 -23.18 -22.05 13.66
CA SER A 271 -22.66 -23.42 13.62
C SER A 271 -21.56 -23.58 12.56
N TYR A 272 -21.15 -22.49 11.91
CA TYR A 272 -20.18 -22.49 10.80
C TYR A 272 -20.65 -23.31 9.59
N LYS A 273 -21.96 -23.40 9.39
CA LYS A 273 -22.53 -23.83 8.12
C LYS A 273 -22.47 -22.65 7.16
N ILE A 274 -21.84 -22.86 6.01
CA ILE A 274 -21.70 -21.86 4.94
C ILE A 274 -22.65 -22.25 3.81
N SER A 275 -23.44 -21.31 3.33
CA SER A 275 -24.27 -21.44 2.14
C SER A 275 -23.81 -20.43 1.11
N LEU A 276 -23.58 -20.91 -0.11
CA LEU A 276 -23.21 -20.11 -1.27
C LEU A 276 -24.42 -19.96 -2.18
N PHE A 277 -24.60 -18.77 -2.73
CA PHE A 277 -25.70 -18.44 -3.61
C PHE A 277 -25.19 -17.74 -4.85
N THR A 278 -25.78 -18.06 -6.00
CA THR A 278 -25.75 -17.16 -7.15
C THR A 278 -26.86 -16.14 -6.97
N GLN A 279 -26.55 -14.86 -7.10
CA GLN A 279 -27.50 -13.78 -6.92
C GLN A 279 -27.42 -12.79 -8.09
N ASP A 280 -28.58 -12.46 -8.66
CA ASP A 280 -28.78 -11.33 -9.58
C ASP A 280 -29.71 -10.28 -8.92
N GLU A 281 -30.20 -9.30 -9.68
CA GLU A 281 -31.11 -8.26 -9.18
C GLU A 281 -32.45 -8.79 -8.62
N ASN A 282 -32.92 -9.93 -9.12
CA ASN A 282 -34.26 -10.47 -8.89
C ASN A 282 -34.27 -11.81 -8.15
N THR A 283 -33.17 -12.56 -8.19
CA THR A 283 -33.09 -13.94 -7.75
C THR A 283 -31.88 -14.22 -6.89
N LYS A 284 -32.03 -15.16 -5.97
CA LYS A 284 -30.97 -15.68 -5.11
C LYS A 284 -31.13 -17.19 -4.99
N ILE A 285 -30.24 -17.94 -5.63
CA ILE A 285 -30.34 -19.38 -5.79
C ILE A 285 -29.20 -20.03 -4.99
N LEU A 286 -29.55 -20.93 -4.05
CA LEU A 286 -28.56 -21.70 -3.31
C LEU A 286 -27.82 -22.66 -4.26
N THR A 287 -26.50 -22.52 -4.35
CA THR A 287 -25.66 -23.33 -5.26
C THR A 287 -24.86 -24.39 -4.52
N ALA A 288 -24.46 -24.11 -3.27
CA ALA A 288 -23.72 -25.07 -2.46
C ALA A 288 -23.88 -24.80 -0.97
N THR A 289 -23.69 -25.84 -0.17
CA THR A 289 -23.56 -25.74 1.28
C THR A 289 -22.29 -26.44 1.73
N TYR A 290 -21.60 -25.86 2.70
CA TYR A 290 -20.40 -26.40 3.33
C TYR A 290 -20.55 -26.36 4.84
N GLN A 291 -19.82 -27.23 5.51
CA GLN A 291 -19.64 -27.19 6.96
C GLN A 291 -18.16 -27.06 7.26
N LEU A 292 -17.76 -26.02 7.99
CA LEU A 292 -16.43 -25.99 8.57
C LEU A 292 -16.39 -26.94 9.77
N ASN A 293 -15.55 -27.97 9.67
CA ASN A 293 -15.41 -28.98 10.72
C ASN A 293 -14.36 -28.56 11.78
N ASN A 294 -14.29 -29.32 12.87
CA ASN A 294 -13.35 -29.07 13.97
C ASN A 294 -11.86 -29.23 13.60
N THR A 295 -11.55 -29.81 12.43
CA THR A 295 -10.19 -29.91 11.88
C THR A 295 -9.80 -28.75 10.96
N GLY A 296 -10.71 -27.79 10.75
CA GLY A 296 -10.48 -26.64 9.87
C GLY A 296 -10.78 -26.89 8.39
N LYS A 297 -11.44 -28.00 8.02
CA LYS A 297 -11.78 -28.32 6.62
C LYS A 297 -13.20 -27.89 6.27
N PHE A 298 -13.39 -27.39 5.06
CA PHE A 298 -14.69 -27.03 4.49
C PHE A 298 -15.29 -28.24 3.78
N VAL A 299 -16.17 -28.96 4.48
CA VAL A 299 -16.79 -30.18 3.95
C VAL A 299 -18.09 -29.83 3.23
N ARG A 300 -18.14 -30.04 1.91
CA ARG A 300 -19.38 -29.86 1.12
C ARG A 300 -20.48 -30.76 1.66
N LYS A 301 -21.69 -30.21 1.79
CA LYS A 301 -22.91 -30.91 2.16
C LYS A 301 -23.79 -31.03 0.92
N ASN A 302 -24.26 -32.25 0.68
CA ASN A 302 -25.24 -32.55 -0.36
C ASN A 302 -26.63 -32.14 0.09
#